data_AF-A0A251U4U8-F1
#
_entry.id   AF-A0A251U4U8-F1
#
_cell.length_a   1.000
_cell.length_b   1.000
_cell.length_c   1.000
_cell.angle_alpha   90.00
_cell.angle_beta   90.00
_cell.angle_gamma   90.00
#
_symmetry.space_group_name_H-M   'P 1'
#
loop_
_entity.id
_entity.type
_entity.pdbx_description
1 polymer ?
#
loop_
_entity_poly.entity_id
_entity_poly.type
_entity_poly.pdbx_seq_one_letter_code
_entity_poly.pdbx_strand_id
1 'polypeptide(L)'
;MPTCWAFGPLAAIEAAYQLITGKLLKFSEQEIVNHYWSAASKREKRLMRNIGYYSELTFEYLISKGKISLAADYRYKTAFGKCKRLDARKLVDPLVRGYIQVPNDEVALQIAVATQPVTVALEIDEVYNNYNPEVYSYIS
;
A
#
# COMPACT_ATOMS: atom_id res chain seq x y z
N MET A 1 -8.63 8.83 7.76
CA MET A 1 -7.45 9.36 7.05
C MET A 1 -7.26 8.53 5.80
N PRO A 2 -7.21 9.12 4.59
CA PRO A 2 -7.17 8.36 3.35
C PRO A 2 -5.75 7.84 3.06
N THR A 3 -5.42 6.69 3.66
CA THR A 3 -4.12 6.01 3.51
C THR A 3 -4.19 4.70 2.74
N CYS A 4 -5.34 4.34 2.15
CA CYS A 4 -5.51 3.10 1.40
C CYS A 4 -4.41 2.88 0.34
N TRP A 5 -3.90 3.96 -0.25
CA TRP A 5 -2.77 3.98 -1.20
C TRP A 5 -1.46 3.37 -0.64
N ALA A 6 -1.27 3.32 0.67
CA ALA A 6 -0.14 2.63 1.29
C ALA A 6 -0.47 1.18 1.67
N PHE A 7 -1.71 0.92 2.08
CA PHE A 7 -2.14 -0.38 2.62
C PHE A 7 -2.26 -1.45 1.52
N GLY A 8 -2.92 -1.14 0.40
CA GLY A 8 -3.09 -2.09 -0.71
C GLY A 8 -1.76 -2.62 -1.26
N PRO A 9 -0.84 -1.73 -1.68
CA PRO A 9 0.49 -2.12 -2.15
C PRO A 9 1.30 -2.89 -1.13
N LEU A 10 1.30 -2.46 0.14
CA LEU A 10 2.03 -3.18 1.17
C LEU A 10 1.49 -4.59 1.36
N ALA A 11 0.17 -4.79 1.41
CA ALA A 11 -0.41 -6.13 1.52
C ALA A 11 -0.01 -7.04 0.34
N ALA A 12 0.03 -6.50 -0.89
CA ALA A 12 0.51 -7.24 -2.06
C ALA A 12 1.99 -7.62 -1.93
N ILE A 13 2.82 -6.73 -1.37
CA ILE A 13 4.25 -6.97 -1.11
C ILE A 13 4.46 -7.99 0.01
N GLU A 14 3.69 -7.92 1.10
CA GLU A 14 3.73 -8.89 2.20
C GLU A 14 3.37 -10.29 1.71
N ALA A 15 2.35 -10.40 0.84
CA ALA A 15 1.97 -11.65 0.23
C ALA A 15 3.05 -12.18 -0.73
N ALA A 16 3.63 -11.34 -1.59
CA ALA A 16 4.72 -11.74 -2.46
C ALA A 16 5.96 -12.19 -1.64
N TYR A 17 6.27 -11.49 -0.55
CA TYR A 17 7.34 -11.86 0.36
C TYR A 17 7.08 -13.23 1.01
N GLN A 18 5.84 -13.51 1.44
CA GLN A 18 5.44 -14.83 1.95
C GLN A 18 5.59 -15.91 0.87
N LEU A 19 5.21 -15.66 -0.38
CA LEU A 19 5.35 -16.61 -1.49
C LEU A 19 6.82 -16.96 -1.76
N ILE A 20 7.73 -15.97 -1.68
CA ILE A 20 9.16 -16.16 -1.94
C ILE A 20 9.87 -16.83 -0.76
N THR A 21 9.55 -16.44 0.47
CA THR A 21 10.35 -16.76 1.66
C THR A 21 9.71 -17.80 2.59
N GLY A 22 8.41 -18.06 2.43
CA GLY A 22 7.61 -18.84 3.36
C GLY A 22 7.28 -18.13 4.68
N LYS A 23 7.62 -16.84 4.84
CA LYS A 23 7.40 -16.08 6.09
C LYS A 23 6.52 -14.85 5.88
N LEU A 24 5.54 -14.67 6.75
CA LEU A 24 4.62 -13.55 6.67
C LEU A 24 5.14 -12.47 7.60
N LEU A 25 5.68 -11.41 7.00
CA LEU A 25 6.08 -10.20 7.73
C LEU A 25 5.04 -9.12 7.50
N LYS A 26 4.77 -8.34 8.54
CA LYS A 26 3.93 -7.15 8.45
C LYS A 26 4.80 -5.90 8.42
N PHE A 27 4.82 -5.22 7.28
CA PHE A 27 5.61 -4.01 7.04
C PHE A 27 4.85 -2.76 7.50
N SER A 28 5.56 -1.67 7.76
CA SER A 28 4.96 -0.45 8.31
C SER A 28 4.32 0.45 7.25
N GLU A 29 3.00 0.52 7.24
CA GLU A 29 2.25 1.50 6.46
C GLU A 29 2.58 2.93 6.94
N GLN A 30 2.81 3.11 8.24
CA GLN A 30 3.12 4.42 8.82
C GLN A 30 4.43 4.99 8.32
N GLU A 31 5.45 4.15 8.12
CA GLU A 31 6.73 4.58 7.60
C GLU A 31 6.56 5.23 6.23
N ILE A 32 5.81 4.58 5.33
CA ILE A 32 5.51 5.06 3.99
C ILE A 32 4.70 6.36 4.04
N VAL A 33 3.61 6.37 4.82
CA VAL A 33 2.76 7.55 5.01
C VAL A 33 3.57 8.75 5.50
N ASN A 34 4.40 8.57 6.52
CA ASN A 34 5.19 9.67 7.10
C ASN A 34 6.35 10.08 6.19
N HIS A 35 6.92 9.16 5.41
CA HIS A 35 7.97 9.48 4.46
C HIS A 35 7.44 10.45 3.39
N TYR A 36 6.37 10.07 2.71
CA TYR A 36 5.73 10.90 1.69
C TYR A 36 5.20 12.20 2.29
N TRP A 37 4.54 12.14 3.45
CA TRP A 37 4.06 13.36 4.12
C TRP A 37 5.18 14.33 4.47
N SER A 38 6.34 13.84 4.91
CA SER A 38 7.46 14.71 5.30
C SER A 38 8.10 15.40 4.09
N ALA A 39 8.16 14.74 2.94
CA ALA A 39 8.71 15.28 1.70
C ALA A 39 7.70 16.12 0.90
N ALA A 40 6.40 15.95 1.13
CA ALA A 40 5.35 16.57 0.35
C ALA A 40 5.29 18.11 0.47
N SER A 41 5.09 18.75 -0.67
CA SER A 41 4.71 20.16 -0.82
C SER A 41 3.35 20.46 -0.17
N LYS A 42 3.02 21.74 -0.02
CA LYS A 42 1.70 22.16 0.49
C LYS A 42 0.55 21.61 -0.37
N ARG A 43 0.73 21.53 -1.69
CA ARG A 43 -0.27 21.02 -2.63
C ARG A 43 -0.50 19.52 -2.44
N GLU A 44 0.58 18.73 -2.38
CA GLU A 44 0.50 17.28 -2.17
C GLU A 44 -0.11 16.94 -0.82
N LYS A 45 0.26 17.66 0.25
CA LYS A 45 -0.37 17.51 1.57
C LYS A 45 -1.87 17.79 1.55
N ARG A 46 -2.37 18.63 0.64
CA ARG A 46 -3.81 18.86 0.46
C ARG A 46 -4.47 17.67 -0.23
N LEU A 47 -3.85 17.13 -1.29
CA LEU A 47 -4.33 15.94 -1.99
C LEU A 47 -4.40 14.73 -1.03
N MET A 48 -3.28 14.43 -0.35
CA MET A 48 -3.19 13.32 0.60
C MET A 48 -4.20 13.40 1.74
N ARG A 49 -4.66 14.58 2.14
CA ARG A 49 -5.69 14.73 3.18
C ARG A 49 -7.11 14.57 2.67
N ASN A 50 -7.36 14.95 1.43
CA ASN A 50 -8.71 15.06 0.89
C ASN A 50 -9.12 13.80 0.10
N ILE A 51 -8.23 13.31 -0.74
CA ILE A 51 -8.56 12.24 -1.72
C ILE A 51 -7.59 11.06 -1.66
N GLY A 52 -6.58 11.10 -0.79
CA GLY A 52 -5.52 10.10 -0.74
C GLY A 52 -4.41 10.39 -1.74
N TYR A 53 -3.73 9.34 -2.22
CA TYR A 53 -2.56 9.45 -3.08
C TYR A 53 -2.44 8.23 -3.99
N TYR A 54 -1.34 8.14 -4.76
CA TYR A 54 -1.13 7.08 -5.73
C TYR A 54 -0.51 5.83 -5.09
N SER A 55 -1.04 4.66 -5.43
CA SER A 55 -0.61 3.37 -4.90
C SER A 55 0.79 2.98 -5.39
N GLU A 56 1.12 3.35 -6.63
CA GLU A 56 2.40 3.08 -7.30
C GLU A 56 3.60 3.57 -6.49
N LEU A 57 3.41 4.67 -5.78
CA LEU A 57 4.43 5.32 -4.96
C LEU A 57 4.92 4.41 -3.83
N THR A 58 4.07 3.54 -3.30
CA THR A 58 4.52 2.57 -2.31
C THR A 58 5.56 1.61 -2.89
N PHE A 59 5.36 1.15 -4.13
CA PHE A 59 6.33 0.30 -4.82
C PHE A 59 7.61 1.08 -5.14
N GLU A 60 7.50 2.29 -5.70
CA GLU A 60 8.66 3.14 -6.01
C GLU A 60 9.51 3.47 -4.77
N TYR A 61 8.86 3.74 -3.64
CA TYR A 61 9.53 3.96 -2.36
C TYR A 61 10.35 2.73 -1.95
N LEU A 62 9.76 1.53 -2.02
CA LEU A 62 10.43 0.31 -1.58
C LEU A 62 11.52 -0.14 -2.54
N ILE A 63 11.34 0.07 -3.84
CA ILE A 63 12.39 -0.14 -4.85
C ILE A 63 13.57 0.81 -4.58
N SER A 64 13.30 2.09 -4.31
CA SER A 64 14.36 3.10 -4.12
C SER A 64 15.05 3.01 -2.76
N LYS A 65 14.33 2.70 -1.68
CA LYS A 65 14.91 2.55 -0.34
C LYS A 65 15.53 1.19 -0.10
N GLY A 66 14.98 0.14 -0.70
CA GLY A 66 15.42 -1.24 -0.53
C GLY A 66 15.20 -1.85 0.85
N LYS A 67 14.74 -1.06 1.85
CA LYS A 67 14.46 -1.52 3.21
C LYS A 67 13.31 -0.76 3.83
N ILE A 68 12.56 -1.43 4.69
CA ILE A 68 11.43 -0.89 5.46
C ILE A 68 11.36 -1.54 6.84
N SER A 69 10.78 -0.84 7.82
CA SER A 69 10.52 -1.40 9.14
C SER A 69 9.28 -2.29 9.21
N LEU A 70 9.22 -3.12 10.24
CA LEU A 70 8.03 -3.87 10.58
C LEU A 70 6.99 -2.97 11.27
N ALA A 71 5.71 -3.28 11.10
CA ALA A 71 4.60 -2.57 11.75
C ALA A 71 4.73 -2.55 13.28
N ALA A 72 5.39 -3.56 13.88
CA ALA A 72 5.65 -3.59 15.31
C ALA A 72 6.64 -2.49 15.77
N ASP A 73 7.64 -2.17 14.95
CA ASP A 73 8.68 -1.16 15.23
C ASP A 73 8.24 0.27 14.86
N TYR A 74 7.36 0.39 13.87
CA TYR A 74 6.77 1.65 13.43
C TYR A 74 5.26 1.51 13.29
N ARG A 75 4.58 1.56 14.44
CA ARG A 75 3.13 1.37 14.55
C ARG A 75 2.33 2.42 13.80
N TYR A 76 1.25 1.96 13.18
CA TYR A 76 0.27 2.81 12.54
C TYR A 76 -0.36 3.78 13.56
N LYS A 77 -0.39 5.04 13.17
CA LYS A 77 -1.09 6.14 13.82
C LYS A 77 -1.96 6.71 12.73
N THR A 78 -3.27 6.77 12.95
CA THR A 78 -4.28 7.32 12.02
C THR A 78 -4.12 8.84 11.79
N ALA A 79 -2.89 9.31 11.63
CA ALA A 79 -2.45 10.67 11.51
C ALA A 79 -1.18 10.74 10.64
N PHE A 80 -1.05 11.83 9.90
CA PHE A 80 0.19 12.17 9.23
C PHE A 80 1.21 12.69 10.25
N GLY A 81 2.47 12.28 10.11
CA GLY A 81 3.54 12.62 11.04
C GLY A 81 4.89 12.83 10.37
N LYS A 82 5.88 13.19 11.18
CA LYS A 82 7.26 13.30 10.74
C LYS A 82 7.84 11.90 10.51
N CYS A 83 8.67 11.77 9.48
CA CYS A 83 9.46 10.57 9.24
C CYS A 83 10.39 10.31 10.43
N LYS A 84 10.25 9.14 11.05
CA LYS A 84 11.09 8.67 12.14
C LYS A 84 12.23 7.84 11.56
N ARG A 85 13.47 8.14 11.95
CA ARG A 85 14.62 7.26 11.68
C ARG A 85 14.64 6.12 12.69
N LEU A 86 14.80 4.90 12.19
CA LEU A 86 15.01 3.70 13.00
C LEU A 86 16.44 3.20 12.85
N ASP A 87 16.88 2.40 13.80
CA ASP A 87 18.13 1.65 13.70
C ASP A 87 18.06 0.72 12.48
N ALA A 88 19.14 0.67 11.69
CA ALA A 88 19.21 -0.16 10.48
C ALA A 88 18.95 -1.65 10.74
N ARG A 89 19.20 -2.14 11.97
CA ARG A 89 18.91 -3.51 12.39
C ARG A 89 17.42 -3.84 12.47
N LYS A 90 16.56 -2.81 12.52
CA LYS A 90 15.10 -2.95 12.53
C LYS A 90 14.48 -2.91 11.13
N LEU A 91 15.29 -2.75 10.10
CA LEU A 91 14.83 -2.64 8.72
C LEU A 91 15.09 -3.95 7.98
N VAL A 92 14.11 -4.35 7.17
CA VAL A 92 14.09 -5.59 6.40
C VAL A 92 14.03 -5.25 4.91
N ASP A 93 14.72 -6.01 4.07
CA ASP A 93 14.55 -5.93 2.61
C ASP A 93 13.22 -6.63 2.24
N PRO A 94 12.22 -5.90 1.70
CA PRO A 94 10.94 -6.47 1.33
C PRO A 94 11.00 -7.28 0.02
N LEU A 95 12.18 -7.43 -0.59
CA LEU A 95 12.41 -8.15 -1.85
C LEU A 95 11.69 -7.56 -3.06
N VAL A 96 11.27 -6.30 -2.97
CA VAL A 96 10.64 -5.57 -4.07
C VAL A 96 11.73 -5.11 -5.04
N ARG A 97 11.60 -5.47 -6.31
CA ARG A 97 12.54 -5.08 -7.38
C ARG A 97 11.85 -4.33 -8.53
N GLY A 98 10.53 -4.38 -8.60
CA GLY A 98 9.72 -3.76 -9.63
C GLY A 98 8.23 -3.93 -9.33
N TYR A 99 7.39 -3.31 -10.16
CA TYR A 99 5.96 -3.56 -10.21
C TYR A 99 5.51 -3.57 -11.67
N ILE A 100 4.38 -4.22 -11.95
CA ILE A 100 3.76 -4.27 -13.27
C ILE A 100 2.39 -3.61 -13.16
N GLN A 101 2.09 -2.68 -14.07
CA GLN A 101 0.72 -2.20 -14.24
C GLN A 101 -0.05 -3.24 -15.05
N VAL A 102 -1.01 -3.88 -14.39
CA VAL A 102 -1.93 -4.80 -15.06
C VAL A 102 -2.85 -3.95 -15.96
N PRO A 103 -3.05 -4.32 -17.24
CA PRO A 103 -4.03 -3.67 -18.10
C PRO A 103 -5.40 -3.61 -17.43
N ASN A 104 -6.17 -2.56 -17.72
CA ASN A 104 -7.54 -2.43 -17.24
C ASN A 104 -8.48 -3.36 -18.02
N ASP A 105 -8.31 -4.66 -17.80
CA ASP A 105 -8.97 -5.77 -18.48
C ASP A 105 -9.18 -6.91 -17.47
N GLU A 106 -10.41 -7.41 -17.35
CA GLU A 106 -10.74 -8.41 -16.32
C GLU A 106 -10.00 -9.74 -16.53
N VAL A 107 -9.72 -10.11 -17.79
CA VAL A 107 -8.97 -11.34 -18.09
C VAL A 107 -7.50 -11.18 -17.66
N ALA A 108 -6.89 -10.03 -17.95
CA ALA A 108 -5.55 -9.70 -17.50
C ALA A 108 -5.47 -9.67 -15.96
N LEU A 109 -6.47 -9.10 -15.29
CA LEU A 109 -6.57 -9.10 -13.83
C LEU A 109 -6.70 -10.53 -13.29
N GLN A 110 -7.56 -11.35 -13.88
CA GLN A 110 -7.76 -12.75 -13.50
C GLN A 110 -6.45 -13.57 -13.57
N ILE A 111 -5.67 -13.36 -14.63
CA ILE A 111 -4.35 -13.99 -14.78
C ILE A 111 -3.37 -13.51 -13.71
N ALA A 112 -3.35 -12.19 -13.43
CA ALA A 112 -2.45 -11.62 -12.44
C ALA A 112 -2.74 -12.14 -11.02
N VAL A 113 -4.00 -12.18 -10.61
CA VAL A 113 -4.39 -12.65 -9.27
C VAL A 113 -4.14 -14.15 -9.05
N ALA A 114 -4.10 -14.94 -10.13
CA ALA A 114 -3.73 -16.36 -10.05
C ALA A 114 -2.26 -16.57 -9.63
N THR A 115 -1.41 -15.53 -9.75
CA THR A 115 0.02 -15.60 -9.42
C THR A 115 0.31 -15.06 -8.02
N GLN A 116 -0.26 -13.90 -7.66
CA GLN A 116 -0.11 -13.28 -6.35
C GLN A 116 -1.21 -12.23 -6.13
N PRO A 117 -1.43 -11.76 -4.89
CA PRO A 117 -2.33 -10.63 -4.64
C PRO A 117 -1.95 -9.38 -5.42
N VAL A 118 -2.97 -8.70 -5.95
CA VAL A 118 -2.86 -7.50 -6.79
C VAL A 118 -3.49 -6.33 -6.07
N THR A 119 -2.85 -5.16 -6.14
CA THR A 119 -3.47 -3.90 -5.66
C THR A 119 -4.41 -3.36 -6.73
N VAL A 120 -5.65 -3.07 -6.33
CA VAL A 120 -6.66 -2.42 -7.18
C VAL A 120 -7.17 -1.16 -6.51
N ALA A 121 -7.58 -0.18 -7.33
CA ALA A 121 -8.35 0.97 -6.89
C ALA A 121 -9.80 0.77 -7.31
N LEU A 122 -10.73 1.00 -6.39
CA LEU A 122 -12.16 0.91 -6.64
C LEU A 122 -12.79 2.27 -6.36
N GLU A 123 -13.78 2.64 -7.16
CA GLU A 123 -14.71 3.69 -6.80
C GLU A 123 -15.67 3.15 -5.76
N ILE A 124 -15.85 3.90 -4.68
CA ILE A 124 -16.68 3.51 -3.54
C ILE A 124 -17.83 4.50 -3.45
N ASP A 125 -19.06 4.01 -3.58
CA ASP A 125 -20.28 4.79 -3.38
C ASP A 125 -20.81 4.68 -1.92
N GLU A 126 -21.92 5.34 -1.64
CA GLU A 126 -22.55 5.32 -0.31
C GLU A 126 -23.14 3.96 0.08
N VAL A 127 -23.51 3.12 -0.89
CA VAL A 127 -24.10 1.78 -0.68
C VAL A 127 -23.01 0.81 -0.22
N TYR A 128 -21.81 0.90 -0.80
CA TYR A 128 -20.68 0.07 -0.39
C TYR A 128 -20.31 0.25 1.09
N ASN A 129 -20.52 1.43 1.67
CA ASN A 129 -20.21 1.68 3.09
C ASN A 129 -21.02 0.82 4.07
N ASN A 130 -22.16 0.27 3.63
CA ASN A 130 -23.05 -0.59 4.42
C ASN A 130 -23.12 -2.03 3.85
N TYR A 131 -22.19 -2.40 2.98
CA TYR A 131 -22.20 -3.68 2.30
C TYR A 131 -22.04 -4.86 3.28
N ASN A 132 -22.85 -5.89 3.06
CA ASN A 132 -22.87 -7.17 3.78
C ASN A 132 -22.19 -8.25 2.89
N PRO A 133 -21.73 -9.42 3.39
CA PRO A 133 -20.76 -10.29 2.71
C PRO A 133 -21.29 -11.09 1.50
N GLU A 134 -22.27 -10.57 0.77
CA GLU A 134 -22.78 -11.13 -0.49
C GLU A 134 -21.89 -10.73 -1.67
N VAL A 135 -22.38 -10.67 -2.91
CA VAL A 135 -21.62 -10.12 -4.06
C VAL A 135 -22.03 -8.66 -4.23
N TYR A 136 -21.06 -7.74 -4.17
CA TYR A 136 -21.33 -6.33 -4.45
C TYR A 136 -21.44 -6.11 -5.96
N SER A 137 -22.57 -5.56 -6.39
CA SER A 137 -22.69 -5.00 -7.73
C SER A 137 -23.38 -3.64 -7.63
N TYR A 138 -22.80 -2.67 -8.33
CA TYR A 138 -23.39 -1.36 -8.51
C TYR A 138 -23.40 -1.09 -10.01
N ILE A 139 -24.57 -0.76 -10.54
CA ILE A 139 -24.73 -0.35 -11.93
C ILE A 139 -24.92 1.17 -11.86
N SER A 140 -23.93 1.91 -12.37
CA SER A 140 -24.03 3.36 -12.58
C SER A 140 -25.00 3.71 -13.70
#